data_AF-A0A1R2BC24-F1
#
_entry.id   AF-A0A1R2BC24-F1
#
_cell.length_a   1.000
_cell.length_b   1.000
_cell.length_c   1.000
_cell.angle_alpha   90.00
_cell.angle_beta   90.00
_cell.angle_gamma   90.00
#
_symmetry.space_group_name_H-M   'P 1'
#
loop_
_entity.id
_entity.type
_entity.pdbx_description
1 polymer ?
#
loop_
_entity_poly.entity_id
_entity_poly.type
_entity_poly.pdbx_seq_one_letter_code
_entity_poly.pdbx_strand_id
1 'polypeptide(L)'
;MMAIESRHPLIIDTLTTVLKNEIDLPFFHMNIADYDGVIYMISGISDTMLAFTMLSKEIKSIGDAGSYDAIQQHLQGFPTDNSNPESFSVIIDKSQLPSSSEQKNLSISTISEKFSIFRTFSFLDHISKH
;
A
#
# COMPACT_ATOMS: atom_id res chain seq x y z
N MET A 1 -17.63 2.62 21.97
CA MET A 1 -16.57 2.07 21.10
C MET A 1 -16.34 3.10 20.01
N MET A 2 -15.18 3.78 19.96
CA MET A 2 -14.88 4.67 18.83
C MET A 2 -14.67 3.81 17.58
N ALA A 3 -15.20 4.24 16.44
CA ALA A 3 -14.94 3.58 15.17
C ALA A 3 -13.44 3.67 14.88
N ILE A 4 -12.82 2.53 14.57
CA ILE A 4 -11.43 2.49 14.13
C ILE A 4 -11.37 3.19 12.76
N GLU A 5 -10.52 4.20 12.62
CA GLU A 5 -10.35 4.90 11.34
C GLU A 5 -9.76 3.94 10.31
N SER A 6 -10.50 3.63 9.24
CA SER A 6 -10.10 2.61 8.25
C SER A 6 -8.85 2.99 7.45
N ARG A 7 -8.49 4.28 7.43
CA ARG A 7 -7.33 4.81 6.71
C ARG A 7 -6.15 4.95 7.65
N HIS A 8 -4.97 4.60 7.18
CA HIS A 8 -3.74 4.82 7.93
C HIS A 8 -3.14 6.20 7.57
N PRO A 9 -3.24 7.22 8.45
CA PRO A 9 -2.82 8.59 8.13
C PRO A 9 -1.32 8.68 7.79
N LEU A 10 -0.46 7.95 8.52
CA LEU A 10 0.97 7.95 8.22
C LEU A 10 1.31 7.36 6.84
N ILE A 11 0.51 6.40 6.33
CA ILE A 11 0.71 5.86 4.98
C ILE A 11 0.36 6.94 3.95
N ILE A 12 -0.75 7.68 4.18
CA ILE A 12 -1.18 8.76 3.32
C ILE A 12 -0.10 9.84 3.24
N ASP A 13 0.38 10.31 4.39
CA ASP A 13 1.39 11.36 4.48
C ASP A 13 2.70 10.93 3.85
N THR A 14 3.14 9.69 4.10
CA THR A 14 4.39 9.14 3.56
C THR A 14 4.32 9.02 2.04
N LEU A 15 3.30 8.36 1.49
CA LEU A 15 3.17 8.20 0.04
C LEU A 15 2.98 9.56 -0.65
N THR A 16 2.19 10.46 -0.06
CA THR A 16 2.02 11.82 -0.59
C THR A 16 3.36 12.54 -0.66
N THR A 17 4.17 12.45 0.40
CA THR A 17 5.47 13.12 0.50
C THR A 17 6.46 12.53 -0.51
N VAL A 18 6.56 11.20 -0.58
CA VAL A 18 7.54 10.52 -1.43
C VAL A 18 7.22 10.64 -2.92
N LEU A 19 5.94 10.61 -3.28
CA LEU A 19 5.50 10.70 -4.67
C LEU A 19 5.48 12.15 -5.19
N LYS A 20 5.23 13.15 -4.33
CA LYS A 20 5.24 14.56 -4.74
C LYS A 20 6.66 15.09 -4.93
N ASN A 21 7.58 14.72 -4.04
CA ASN A 21 8.90 15.32 -3.97
C ASN A 21 9.96 14.50 -4.73
N GLU A 22 11.06 15.17 -5.03
CA GLU A 22 12.30 14.55 -5.53
C GLU A 22 13.06 13.94 -4.36
N ILE A 23 12.54 12.82 -3.86
CA ILE A 23 13.23 11.97 -2.88
C ILE A 23 14.13 11.00 -3.64
N ASP A 24 15.37 10.86 -3.18
CA ASP A 24 16.31 9.84 -3.61
C ASP A 24 15.81 8.46 -3.17
N LEU A 25 15.08 7.78 -4.06
CA LEU A 25 14.33 6.58 -3.73
C LEU A 25 15.21 5.40 -3.27
N PRO A 26 16.35 5.08 -3.90
CA PRO A 26 17.20 3.95 -3.48
C PRO A 26 17.60 3.94 -2.00
N PHE A 27 17.60 5.10 -1.33
CA PHE A 27 17.90 5.22 0.10
C PHE A 27 16.67 5.49 0.97
N PHE A 28 15.51 5.66 0.36
CA PHE A 28 14.27 5.87 1.08
C PHE A 28 13.76 4.55 1.68
N HIS A 29 13.54 4.56 2.98
CA HIS A 29 12.98 3.45 3.72
C HIS A 29 12.14 3.95 4.89
N MET A 30 10.93 3.43 5.04
CA MET A 30 10.06 3.72 6.18
C MET A 30 9.29 2.47 6.60
N ASN A 31 9.28 2.23 7.92
CA ASN A 31 8.46 1.19 8.54
C ASN A 31 7.35 1.85 9.36
N ILE A 32 6.13 1.37 9.19
CA ILE A 32 4.93 1.84 9.86
C ILE A 32 4.25 0.63 10.49
N ALA A 33 4.18 0.59 11.82
CA ALA A 33 3.46 -0.44 12.54
C ALA A 33 1.98 -0.09 12.65
N ASP A 34 1.11 -1.10 12.61
CA ASP A 34 -0.33 -0.97 12.80
C ASP A 34 -0.84 -2.07 13.75
N TYR A 35 -2.15 -2.13 13.96
CA TYR A 35 -2.79 -3.13 14.81
C TYR A 35 -2.47 -4.57 14.38
N ASP A 36 -2.67 -5.52 15.30
CA ASP A 36 -2.52 -6.96 15.09
C ASP A 36 -1.12 -7.40 14.61
N GLY A 37 -0.11 -6.58 14.88
CA GLY A 37 1.29 -6.87 14.55
C GLY A 37 1.61 -6.74 13.06
N VAL A 38 0.78 -6.02 12.29
CA VAL A 38 1.06 -5.70 10.90
C VAL A 38 2.14 -4.61 10.82
N ILE A 39 3.08 -4.77 9.89
CA ILE A 39 4.09 -3.77 9.58
C ILE A 39 4.00 -3.44 8.09
N TYR A 40 3.80 -2.17 7.74
CA TYR A 40 3.95 -1.66 6.40
C TYR A 40 5.35 -1.12 6.20
N MET A 41 6.01 -1.55 5.14
CA MET A 41 7.33 -1.11 4.73
C MET A 41 7.21 -0.40 3.39
N ILE A 42 7.61 0.86 3.33
CA ILE A 42 7.65 1.66 2.11
C ILE A 42 9.11 1.93 1.81
N SER A 43 9.62 1.33 0.74
CA SER A 43 11.04 1.36 0.40
C SER A 43 11.23 1.66 -1.08
N GLY A 44 12.25 2.42 -1.44
CA GLY A 44 12.63 2.53 -2.84
C GLY A 44 13.42 1.31 -3.29
N ILE A 45 13.10 0.82 -4.48
CA ILE A 45 13.77 -0.33 -5.10
C ILE A 45 14.53 0.07 -6.37
N SER A 46 14.27 1.27 -6.90
CA SER A 46 15.04 1.94 -7.94
C SER A 46 14.79 3.45 -7.87
N ASP A 47 15.43 4.21 -8.77
CA ASP A 47 15.25 5.67 -8.88
C ASP A 47 13.79 6.11 -9.11
N THR A 48 12.95 5.23 -9.66
CA THR A 48 11.53 5.54 -9.95
C THR A 48 10.54 4.63 -9.24
N MET A 49 10.98 3.51 -8.67
CA MET A 49 10.07 2.51 -8.12
C MET A 49 10.14 2.43 -6.60
N LEU A 50 8.95 2.31 -6.01
CA LEU A 50 8.74 2.03 -4.59
C LEU A 50 8.12 0.64 -4.44
N ALA A 51 8.55 -0.11 -3.45
CA ALA A 51 7.82 -1.24 -2.90
C ALA A 51 7.05 -0.80 -1.66
N PHE A 52 5.74 -1.03 -1.68
CA PHE A 52 4.89 -1.02 -0.50
C PHE A 52 4.66 -2.48 -0.09
N THR A 53 5.24 -2.88 1.05
CA THR A 53 5.21 -4.26 1.54
C THR A 53 4.47 -4.33 2.86
N MET A 54 3.42 -5.14 2.92
CA MET A 54 2.74 -5.51 4.15
C MET A 54 3.35 -6.80 4.70
N LEU A 55 3.83 -6.76 5.93
CA LEU A 55 4.38 -7.90 6.68
C LEU A 55 3.38 -8.28 7.77
N SER A 56 2.97 -9.54 7.79
CA SER A 56 2.15 -10.10 8.86
C SER A 56 2.19 -11.63 8.85
N LYS A 57 2.05 -12.24 10.02
CA LYS A 57 1.92 -13.70 10.15
C LYS A 57 0.63 -14.23 9.52
N GLU A 58 -0.36 -13.36 9.35
CA GLU A 58 -1.67 -13.70 8.80
C GLU A 58 -1.72 -13.63 7.26
N ILE A 59 -0.67 -13.11 6.59
CA ILE A 59 -0.64 -12.95 5.12
C ILE A 59 -0.94 -14.25 4.41
N LYS A 60 -0.28 -15.34 4.81
CA LYS A 60 -0.54 -16.66 4.25
C LYS A 60 -2.00 -17.09 4.42
N SER A 61 -2.56 -16.95 5.62
CA SER A 61 -3.95 -17.34 5.90
C SER A 61 -4.95 -16.53 5.08
N ILE A 62 -4.67 -15.24 4.85
CA ILE A 62 -5.46 -14.33 4.02
C ILE A 62 -5.40 -14.76 2.55
N GLY A 63 -4.21 -15.11 2.07
CA GLY A 63 -4.00 -15.68 0.75
C GLY A 63 -4.74 -16.99 0.52
N ASP A 64 -4.60 -17.94 1.46
CA ASP A 64 -5.25 -19.25 1.41
C ASP A 64 -6.79 -19.13 1.42
N ALA A 65 -7.34 -18.07 2.02
CA ALA A 65 -8.77 -17.74 2.01
C ALA A 65 -9.25 -17.07 0.69
N GLY A 66 -8.38 -16.91 -0.31
CA GLY A 66 -8.71 -16.31 -1.61
C GLY A 66 -8.73 -14.77 -1.61
N SER A 67 -8.24 -14.13 -0.56
CA SER A 67 -8.36 -12.67 -0.40
C SER A 67 -7.32 -11.89 -1.21
N TYR A 68 -6.31 -12.55 -1.76
CA TYR A 68 -5.36 -11.93 -2.69
C TYR A 68 -6.03 -11.42 -3.96
N ASP A 69 -7.04 -12.11 -4.48
CA ASP A 69 -7.74 -11.68 -5.68
C ASP A 69 -8.46 -10.35 -5.44
N ALA A 70 -9.10 -10.19 -4.27
CA ALA A 70 -9.76 -8.95 -3.90
C ALA A 70 -8.73 -7.82 -3.68
N ILE A 71 -7.58 -8.12 -3.06
CA ILE A 71 -6.47 -7.17 -2.92
C ILE A 71 -5.96 -6.72 -4.28
N GLN A 72 -5.76 -7.65 -5.21
CA GLN A 72 -5.30 -7.37 -6.58
C GLN A 72 -6.33 -6.55 -7.36
N GLN A 73 -7.63 -6.82 -7.18
CA GLN A 73 -8.70 -6.01 -7.77
C GLN A 73 -8.70 -4.57 -7.24
N HIS A 74 -8.54 -4.39 -5.92
CA HIS A 74 -8.43 -3.05 -5.32
C HIS A 74 -7.19 -2.28 -5.84
N LEU A 75 -6.09 -3.00 -6.01
CA LEU A 75 -4.81 -2.51 -6.51
C LEU A 75 -4.64 -2.62 -8.02
N GLN A 76 -5.74 -2.77 -8.77
CA GLN A 76 -5.69 -2.90 -10.22
C GLN A 76 -4.78 -1.80 -10.83
N GLY A 77 -3.80 -2.23 -11.61
CA GLY A 77 -2.79 -1.36 -12.23
C GLY A 77 -1.44 -1.33 -11.51
N PHE A 78 -1.30 -1.94 -10.33
CA PHE A 78 -0.03 -2.06 -9.63
C PHE A 78 0.47 -3.51 -9.62
N PRO A 79 1.71 -3.79 -10.05
CA PRO A 79 2.30 -5.12 -9.93
C PRO A 79 2.37 -5.56 -8.47
N THR A 80 2.01 -6.81 -8.20
CA THR A 80 2.05 -7.39 -6.85
C THR A 80 3.02 -8.58 -6.80
N ASP A 81 3.76 -8.71 -5.71
CA ASP A 81 4.59 -9.87 -5.39
C ASP A 81 4.16 -10.46 -4.04
N ASN A 82 3.71 -11.71 -4.07
CA ASN A 82 3.28 -12.50 -2.92
C ASN A 82 4.02 -13.84 -2.85
N SER A 83 5.22 -13.91 -3.43
CA SER A 83 6.06 -15.12 -3.43
C SER A 83 6.50 -15.55 -2.02
N ASN A 84 6.58 -14.61 -1.08
CA ASN A 84 6.88 -14.87 0.33
C ASN A 84 5.58 -14.97 1.15
N PRO A 85 5.35 -16.07 1.89
CA PRO A 85 4.11 -16.30 2.64
C PRO A 85 3.86 -15.34 3.80
N GLU A 86 4.87 -14.61 4.27
CA GLU A 86 4.74 -13.63 5.37
C GLU A 86 4.65 -12.18 4.88
N SER A 87 4.68 -11.96 3.56
CA SER A 87 4.70 -10.63 2.99
C SER A 87 3.86 -10.51 1.73
N PHE A 88 3.19 -9.37 1.59
CA PHE A 88 2.55 -8.97 0.35
C PHE A 88 3.13 -7.65 -0.11
N SER A 89 3.76 -7.61 -1.28
CA SER A 89 4.42 -6.43 -1.83
C SER A 89 3.70 -5.91 -3.07
N VAL A 90 3.71 -4.60 -3.23
CA VAL A 90 3.08 -3.89 -4.36
C VAL A 90 4.05 -2.84 -4.85
N ILE A 91 4.24 -2.75 -6.16
CA ILE A 91 5.19 -1.82 -6.77
C ILE A 91 4.45 -0.58 -7.28
N ILE A 92 4.96 0.60 -6.92
CA ILE A 92 4.51 1.90 -7.42
C ILE A 92 5.64 2.49 -8.27
N ASP A 93 5.37 2.75 -9.54
CA ASP A 93 6.32 3.39 -10.46
C ASP A 93 6.01 4.89 -10.64
N LYS A 94 6.85 5.75 -10.07
CA LYS A 94 6.75 7.21 -10.18
C LYS A 94 6.83 7.69 -11.63
N SER A 95 7.47 6.93 -12.53
CA SER A 95 7.59 7.32 -13.94
C SER A 95 6.25 7.29 -14.68
N GLN A 96 5.25 6.56 -14.14
CA GLN A 96 3.91 6.48 -14.70
C GLN A 96 2.98 7.59 -14.19
N LEU A 97 3.44 8.46 -13.28
CA LEU A 97 2.64 9.60 -12.83
C LEU A 97 2.44 10.60 -13.98
N PRO A 98 1.26 11.23 -14.09
CA PRO A 98 1.00 12.25 -15.09
C PRO A 98 2.01 13.41 -15.03
N SER A 99 2.29 14.01 -16.18
CA SER A 99 3.18 15.18 -16.28
C SER A 99 2.50 16.48 -15.83
N SER A 100 1.17 16.60 -15.97
CA SER A 100 0.45 17.80 -15.54
C SER A 100 0.31 17.82 -14.01
N SER A 101 0.58 18.99 -13.40
CA SER A 101 0.63 19.12 -11.93
C SER A 101 -0.69 18.75 -11.25
N GLU A 102 -1.84 19.12 -11.83
CA GLU A 102 -3.15 18.82 -11.28
C GLU A 102 -3.46 17.31 -11.33
N GLN A 103 -3.25 16.67 -12.48
CA GLN A 103 -3.48 15.23 -12.60
C GLN A 103 -2.49 14.44 -11.76
N LYS A 104 -1.23 14.88 -11.68
CA LYS A 104 -0.21 14.29 -10.80
C LYS A 104 -0.67 14.32 -9.34
N ASN A 105 -1.12 15.47 -8.85
CA ASN A 105 -1.59 15.60 -7.47
C ASN A 105 -2.81 14.72 -7.18
N LEU A 106 -3.75 14.63 -8.13
CA LEU A 106 -4.92 13.76 -8.01
C LEU A 106 -4.54 12.27 -7.99
N SER A 107 -3.64 11.85 -8.89
CA SER A 107 -3.11 10.48 -8.91
C SER A 107 -2.41 10.12 -7.61
N ILE A 108 -1.57 11.02 -7.08
CA ILE A 108 -0.86 10.79 -5.81
C ILE A 108 -1.84 10.65 -4.64
N SER A 109 -2.87 11.50 -4.58
CA SER A 109 -3.91 11.39 -3.55
C SER A 109 -4.64 10.06 -3.65
N THR A 110 -5.02 9.66 -4.87
CA THR A 110 -5.70 8.37 -5.12
C THR A 110 -4.84 7.18 -4.72
N ILE A 111 -3.55 7.19 -5.06
CA ILE A 111 -2.60 6.14 -4.66
C ILE A 111 -2.49 6.09 -3.14
N SER A 112 -2.24 7.23 -2.50
CA SER A 112 -2.07 7.31 -1.03
C SER A 112 -3.29 6.78 -0.29
N GLU A 113 -4.49 7.14 -0.75
CA GLU A 113 -5.77 6.66 -0.22
C GLU A 113 -5.94 5.16 -0.41
N LYS A 114 -5.74 4.63 -1.63
CA LYS A 114 -5.88 3.20 -1.92
C LYS A 114 -5.01 2.33 -1.01
N PHE A 115 -3.78 2.74 -0.76
CA PHE A 115 -2.81 1.98 0.03
C PHE A 115 -3.01 2.16 1.54
N SER A 116 -3.67 3.24 1.97
CA SER A 116 -3.95 3.48 3.38
C SER A 116 -5.00 2.55 4.00
N ILE A 117 -5.77 1.82 3.18
CA ILE A 117 -6.92 1.00 3.60
C ILE A 117 -6.52 -0.48 3.82
N PHE A 118 -5.26 -0.84 3.59
CA PHE A 118 -4.79 -2.18 3.93
C PHE A 118 -4.84 -2.36 5.43
N ARG A 119 -5.80 -3.14 5.91
CA ARG A 119 -5.87 -3.68 7.27
C ARG A 119 -6.43 -5.08 7.17
N THR A 120 -5.64 -6.05 7.61
CA THR A 120 -5.82 -7.49 7.39
C THR A 120 -7.15 -8.04 7.90
N PHE A 121 -7.75 -7.46 8.95
CA PHE A 121 -9.05 -7.89 9.46
C PHE A 121 -10.24 -7.11 8.89
N SER A 122 -10.10 -5.81 8.60
CA SER A 122 -11.22 -4.98 8.14
C SER A 122 -11.44 -5.01 6.62
N PHE A 123 -10.44 -5.38 5.82
CA PHE A 123 -10.60 -5.58 4.37
C PHE A 123 -11.58 -6.73 4.07
N LEU A 124 -11.51 -7.80 4.86
CA LEU A 124 -12.37 -8.97 4.75
C LEU A 124 -13.83 -8.65 5.10
N ASP A 125 -14.05 -7.87 6.16
CA ASP A 125 -15.38 -7.44 6.58
C ASP A 125 -16.04 -6.44 5.60
N HIS A 126 -15.24 -5.71 4.82
CA HIS A 126 -15.77 -4.73 3.87
C HIS A 126 -16.10 -5.33 2.50
N ILE A 127 -15.33 -6.34 2.05
CA ILE A 127 -15.62 -7.09 0.81
C ILE A 127 -16.71 -8.13 1.02
N SER A 128 -16.82 -8.73 2.21
CA SER A 128 -17.92 -9.64 2.56
C SER A 128 -19.32 -9.03 2.45
N LYS A 129 -19.46 -7.71 2.28
CA LYS A 129 -20.75 -6.99 2.25
C LYS A 129 -21.17 -6.50 0.87
N HIS A 130 -20.43 -6.84 -0.18
CA HIS A 130 -20.76 -6.49 -1.57
C HIS A 130 -20.63 -7.71 -2.48
#